data_AF-A0A9X8ZZ75-F1
#
_entry.id   AF-A0A9X8ZZ75-F1
#
_cell.length_a   1.000
_cell.length_b   1.000
_cell.length_c   1.000
_cell.angle_alpha   90.00
_cell.angle_beta   90.00
_cell.angle_gamma   90.00
#
_symmetry.space_group_name_H-M   'P 1'
#
loop_
_entity.id
_entity.type
_entity.pdbx_description
1 polymer ?
#
loop_
_entity_poly.entity_id
_entity_poly.type
_entity_poly.pdbx_seq_one_letter_code
_entity_poly.pdbx_strand_id
1 'polypeptide(L)'
;MKKILKLNYLLLLPLFITCTLGIIMMYSASSIVAVQHYGYNSGHFIDSQLTKLILGTIGLIVCAILPYEIWKKRIVSIFIMVGGIFLLIMVLWKGKVVNNAQSWIFGIQPAEFLKLGTILVTARFFALRQEQAKNIWSGSGKLLFFLATI
;
A
#
# COMPACT_ATOMS: atom_id res chain seq x y z
N MET A 1 -2.27 12.37 -22.94
CA MET A 1 -3.49 12.66 -22.14
C MET A 1 -4.65 11.68 -22.36
N LYS A 2 -4.80 11.01 -23.52
CA LYS A 2 -5.91 10.04 -23.79
C LYS A 2 -5.93 8.76 -22.92
N LYS A 3 -4.85 8.41 -22.20
CA LYS A 3 -4.81 7.22 -21.30
C LYS A 3 -5.48 7.46 -19.95
N ILE A 4 -5.44 8.68 -19.42
CA ILE A 4 -6.06 9.03 -18.12
C ILE A 4 -7.60 8.96 -18.22
N LEU A 5 -8.14 9.18 -19.43
CA LEU A 5 -9.57 9.12 -19.73
C LEU A 5 -10.15 7.71 -19.98
N LYS A 6 -9.33 6.64 -19.99
CA LYS A 6 -9.81 5.25 -19.95
C LYS A 6 -9.85 4.71 -18.50
N LEU A 7 -10.07 5.59 -17.53
CA LEU A 7 -10.31 5.17 -16.16
C LEU A 7 -11.68 4.49 -16.11
N ASN A 8 -11.70 3.20 -15.76
CA ASN A 8 -12.95 2.45 -15.68
C ASN A 8 -13.81 3.03 -14.55
N TYR A 9 -14.87 3.74 -14.90
CA TYR A 9 -15.83 4.30 -13.94
C TYR A 9 -16.38 3.23 -12.98
N LEU A 10 -16.46 1.98 -13.44
CA LEU A 10 -16.85 0.81 -12.65
C LEU A 10 -15.94 0.55 -11.43
N LEU A 11 -14.65 0.90 -11.51
CA LEU A 11 -13.70 0.77 -10.39
C LEU A 11 -13.63 2.05 -9.56
N LEU A 12 -13.78 3.21 -10.21
CA LEU A 12 -13.68 4.50 -9.54
C LEU A 12 -14.87 4.74 -8.61
N LEU A 13 -16.08 4.39 -9.04
CA LEU A 13 -17.31 4.66 -8.30
C LEU A 13 -17.37 3.91 -6.95
N PRO A 14 -17.10 2.59 -6.87
CA PRO A 14 -16.99 1.90 -5.59
C PRO A 14 -15.92 2.50 -4.68
N LEU A 15 -14.77 2.89 -5.24
CA LEU A 15 -13.67 3.48 -4.46
C LEU A 15 -14.10 4.79 -3.78
N PHE A 16 -14.75 5.69 -4.51
CA PHE A 16 -15.27 6.94 -3.93
C PHE A 16 -16.33 6.67 -2.85
N ILE A 17 -17.26 5.73 -3.10
CA ILE A 17 -18.30 5.36 -2.13
C ILE A 17 -17.67 4.82 -0.84
N THR A 18 -16.70 3.92 -0.94
CA THR A 18 -16.04 3.35 0.25
C THR A 18 -15.26 4.42 1.02
N CYS A 19 -14.60 5.35 0.32
CA CYS A 19 -13.90 6.48 0.97
C CYS A 19 -14.86 7.41 1.72
N THR A 20 -15.98 7.81 1.11
CA THR A 20 -16.95 8.71 1.77
C THR A 20 -17.63 8.03 2.95
N LEU A 21 -18.06 6.77 2.80
CA LEU A 21 -18.60 5.98 3.91
C LEU A 21 -17.58 5.82 5.05
N GLY A 22 -16.30 5.61 4.72
CA GLY A 22 -15.23 5.52 5.71
C GLY A 22 -15.07 6.80 6.54
N ILE A 23 -15.13 7.98 5.91
CA ILE A 23 -15.06 9.27 6.62
C ILE A 23 -16.26 9.46 7.55
N ILE A 24 -17.47 9.13 7.08
CA ILE A 24 -18.70 9.22 7.88
C ILE A 24 -18.61 8.31 9.11
N MET A 25 -18.17 7.07 8.92
CA MET A 25 -18.01 6.11 10.02
C MET A 25 -16.98 6.56 11.04
N MET A 26 -15.87 7.14 10.58
CA MET A 26 -14.83 7.61 11.48
C MET A 26 -15.28 8.83 12.30
N TYR A 27 -16.09 9.74 11.74
CA TYR A 27 -16.69 10.83 12.50
C TYR A 27 -17.61 10.29 13.61
N SER A 28 -18.46 9.32 13.28
CA SER A 28 -19.41 8.73 14.23
C SER A 28 -18.69 8.05 15.41
N ALA A 29 -17.69 7.21 15.13
CA ALA A 29 -16.99 6.46 16.18
C ALA A 29 -15.98 7.30 16.97
N SER A 30 -15.32 8.28 16.33
CA SER A 30 -14.17 8.97 16.93
C SER A 30 -14.53 10.31 17.60
N SER A 31 -15.68 10.90 17.30
CA SER A 31 -16.11 12.17 17.90
C SER A 31 -16.26 12.09 19.42
N ILE A 32 -16.79 10.97 19.92
CA ILE A 32 -16.98 10.71 21.36
C ILE A 32 -15.63 10.41 22.03
N VAL A 33 -14.78 9.59 21.39
CA VAL A 33 -13.46 9.20 21.92
C VAL A 33 -12.48 10.38 21.97
N ALA A 34 -12.53 11.28 20.99
CA ALA A 34 -11.67 12.48 20.94
C ALA A 34 -11.90 13.41 22.13
N VAL A 35 -13.18 13.63 22.45
CA VAL A 35 -13.60 14.53 23.53
C VAL A 35 -13.41 13.85 24.90
N GLN A 36 -13.74 12.56 25.03
CA GLN A 36 -13.70 11.87 26.33
C GLN A 36 -12.33 11.34 26.76
N HIS A 37 -11.46 10.90 25.83
CA HIS A 37 -10.18 10.26 26.19
C HIS A 37 -8.95 11.15 25.98
N TYR A 38 -9.02 12.13 25.08
CA TYR A 38 -7.86 12.91 24.69
C TYR A 38 -8.04 14.43 24.86
N GLY A 39 -9.24 14.92 25.17
CA GLY A 39 -9.53 16.35 25.33
C GLY A 39 -9.33 17.18 24.05
N TYR A 40 -9.24 16.53 22.88
CA TYR A 40 -9.10 17.21 21.60
C TYR A 40 -10.45 17.65 21.05
N ASN A 41 -10.44 18.65 20.18
CA ASN A 41 -11.63 19.07 19.46
C ASN A 41 -12.17 17.88 18.64
N SER A 42 -13.50 17.72 18.60
CA SER A 42 -14.18 16.54 18.02
C SER A 42 -13.81 16.25 16.55
N GLY A 43 -13.30 17.25 15.83
CA GLY A 43 -12.84 17.16 14.44
C GLY A 43 -11.41 16.66 14.22
N HIS A 44 -10.55 16.55 15.24
CA HIS A 44 -9.10 16.32 15.04
C HIS A 44 -8.77 15.02 14.27
N PHE A 45 -9.54 13.96 14.51
CA PHE A 45 -9.38 12.70 13.79
C PHE A 45 -9.85 12.81 12.33
N ILE A 46 -10.91 13.58 12.06
CA ILE A 46 -11.38 13.88 10.70
C ILE A 46 -10.30 14.62 9.92
N ASP A 47 -9.71 15.67 10.49
CA ASP A 47 -8.69 16.47 9.82
C ASP A 47 -7.47 15.63 9.43
N SER A 48 -7.06 14.74 10.34
CA SER A 48 -5.98 13.78 10.07
C SER A 48 -6.32 12.78 8.95
N GLN A 49 -7.56 12.29 8.91
CA GLN A 49 -8.01 11.37 7.85
C GLN A 49 -8.17 12.07 6.51
N LEU A 50 -8.65 13.31 6.51
CA LEU A 50 -8.79 14.13 5.31
C LEU A 50 -7.40 14.40 4.71
N THR A 51 -6.43 14.75 5.55
CA THR A 51 -5.02 14.95 5.13
C THR A 51 -4.44 13.69 4.50
N LYS A 52 -4.67 12.52 5.10
CA LYS A 52 -4.25 11.21 4.54
C LYS A 52 -4.96 10.88 3.23
N LEU A 53 -6.25 11.18 3.11
CA LEU A 53 -7.00 10.96 1.87
C LEU A 53 -6.50 11.86 0.74
N ILE A 54 -6.18 13.12 1.03
CA ILE A 54 -5.58 14.04 0.05
C ILE A 54 -4.22 13.50 -0.42
N LEU A 55 -3.34 13.13 0.52
CA LEU A 55 -2.04 12.53 0.20
C LEU A 55 -2.18 11.25 -0.64
N GLY A 56 -3.11 10.37 -0.27
CA GLY A 56 -3.41 9.15 -1.02
C GLY A 56 -3.94 9.43 -2.44
N THR A 57 -4.79 10.45 -2.59
CA THR A 57 -5.34 10.86 -3.89
C THR A 57 -4.25 11.42 -4.81
N ILE A 58 -3.34 12.25 -4.27
CA ILE A 58 -2.17 12.74 -5.00
C ILE A 58 -1.31 11.54 -5.44
N GLY A 59 -1.05 10.59 -4.53
CA GLY A 59 -0.33 9.35 -4.85
C GLY A 59 -0.97 8.54 -5.98
N LEU A 60 -2.31 8.40 -5.96
CA LEU A 60 -3.08 7.74 -7.00
C LEU A 60 -2.91 8.42 -8.36
N ILE A 61 -3.04 9.75 -8.40
CA ILE A 61 -2.89 10.54 -9.64
C ILE A 61 -1.48 10.37 -10.22
N VAL A 62 -0.44 10.50 -9.38
CA VAL A 62 0.95 10.29 -9.81
C VAL A 62 1.14 8.90 -10.38
N CYS A 63 0.65 7.86 -9.70
CA CYS A 63 0.74 6.48 -10.18
C CYS A 63 -0.04 6.25 -11.48
N ALA A 64 -1.19 6.90 -11.66
CA ALA A 64 -2.01 6.80 -12.86
C ALA A 64 -1.38 7.48 -14.08
N ILE A 65 -0.58 8.53 -13.87
CA ILE A 65 0.17 9.21 -14.93
C ILE A 65 1.39 8.39 -15.36
N LEU A 66 2.03 7.68 -14.43
CA LEU A 66 3.20 6.86 -14.72
C LEU A 66 2.88 5.73 -15.71
N PRO A 67 3.61 5.62 -16.83
CA PRO A 67 3.36 4.56 -17.79
C PRO A 67 3.65 3.19 -17.17
N TYR A 68 2.75 2.24 -17.43
CA TYR A 68 2.84 0.85 -16.95
C TYR A 68 4.18 0.17 -17.25
N GLU A 69 4.87 0.57 -18.32
CA GLU A 69 6.19 0.04 -18.66
C GLU A 69 7.24 0.28 -17.59
N ILE A 70 7.14 1.38 -16.83
CA ILE A 70 8.05 1.67 -15.71
C ILE A 70 7.87 0.63 -14.62
N TRP A 71 6.63 0.30 -14.26
CA TRP A 71 6.31 -0.71 -13.25
C TRP A 71 6.75 -2.11 -13.68
N LYS A 72 6.80 -2.39 -14.99
CA LYS A 72 7.32 -3.64 -15.55
C LYS A 72 8.87 -3.72 -15.51
N LYS A 73 9.60 -2.61 -15.31
CA LYS A 73 11.07 -2.64 -15.25
C LYS A 73 11.55 -3.40 -14.01
N ARG A 74 12.58 -4.24 -14.17
CA ARG A 74 13.15 -5.08 -13.09
C ARG A 74 13.59 -4.23 -11.92
N ILE A 75 14.19 -3.08 -12.24
CA ILE A 75 14.76 -2.18 -11.27
C ILE A 75 13.70 -1.61 -10.32
N VAL A 76 12.49 -1.33 -10.80
CA VAL A 76 11.40 -0.77 -9.98
C VAL A 76 10.86 -1.82 -9.00
N SER A 77 10.63 -3.04 -9.48
CA SER A 77 10.18 -4.15 -8.62
C SER A 77 11.23 -4.50 -7.56
N ILE A 78 12.52 -4.54 -7.92
CA ILE A 78 13.61 -4.78 -6.95
C ILE A 78 13.73 -3.61 -5.97
N PHE A 79 13.61 -2.37 -6.44
CA PHE A 79 13.74 -1.19 -5.59
C PHE A 79 12.63 -1.12 -4.53
N ILE A 80 11.38 -1.38 -4.92
CA ILE A 80 10.24 -1.45 -3.98
C ILE A 80 10.45 -2.58 -2.96
N MET A 81 10.94 -3.73 -3.42
CA MET A 81 11.21 -4.89 -2.55
C MET A 81 12.32 -4.62 -1.53
N VAL A 82 13.48 -4.17 -2.02
CA VAL A 82 14.66 -3.89 -1.19
C VAL A 82 14.38 -2.71 -0.25
N GLY A 83 13.71 -1.66 -0.74
CA GLY A 83 13.26 -0.55 0.08
C GLY A 83 12.28 -0.99 1.17
N GLY A 84 11.32 -1.85 0.84
CA GLY A 84 10.37 -2.43 1.79
C GLY A 84 11.06 -3.26 2.89
N ILE A 85 11.98 -4.15 2.51
CA ILE A 85 12.78 -4.96 3.45
C ILE A 85 13.64 -4.05 4.35
N PHE A 86 14.29 -3.04 3.77
CA PHE A 86 15.08 -2.07 4.52
C PHE A 86 14.23 -1.30 5.54
N LEU A 87 13.05 -0.83 5.15
CA LEU A 87 12.09 -0.18 6.06
C LEU A 87 11.62 -1.13 7.19
N LEU A 88 11.48 -2.42 6.90
CA LEU A 88 11.08 -3.43 7.87
C LEU A 88 12.18 -3.66 8.92
N ILE A 89 13.44 -3.73 8.48
CA ILE A 89 14.61 -3.78 9.36
C ILE A 89 14.70 -2.49 10.19
N MET A 90 14.44 -1.33 9.59
CA MET A 90 14.42 -0.05 10.32
C MET A 90 13.33 0.00 11.40
N VAL A 91 12.17 -0.62 11.18
CA VAL A 91 11.11 -0.70 12.20
C VAL A 91 11.57 -1.47 13.44
N LEU A 92 12.41 -2.49 13.30
CA LEU A 92 12.94 -3.22 14.47
C LEU A 92 13.84 -2.35 15.35
N TRP A 93 14.41 -1.27 14.80
CA TRP A 93 15.31 -0.36 15.53
C TRP A 93 14.63 0.92 16.01
N LYS A 94 13.74 1.50 15.20
CA LYS A 94 13.09 2.80 15.45
C LYS A 94 11.56 2.73 15.50
N GLY A 95 11.00 1.53 15.49
CA GLY A 95 9.56 1.32 15.49
C GLY A 95 8.94 1.67 16.83
N LYS A 96 7.80 2.37 16.79
CA LYS A 96 6.99 2.59 17.98
C LYS A 96 6.30 1.27 18.35
N VAL A 97 6.46 0.82 19.60
CA VAL A 97 5.71 -0.32 20.13
C VAL A 97 4.26 0.13 20.34
N VAL A 98 3.32 -0.48 19.62
CA VAL A 98 1.89 -0.28 19.79
C VAL A 98 1.25 -1.66 19.94
N ASN A 99 0.46 -1.89 20.99
CA ASN A 99 -0.14 -3.19 21.30
C ASN A 99 0.89 -4.34 21.33
N ASN A 100 2.04 -4.14 22.00
CA ASN A 100 3.15 -5.10 22.09
C ASN A 100 3.83 -5.48 20.75
N ALA A 101 3.53 -4.80 19.65
CA ALA A 101 4.17 -5.02 18.35
C ALA A 101 4.85 -3.75 17.83
N GLN A 102 6.05 -3.90 17.26
CA GLN A 102 6.76 -2.83 16.55
C GLN A 102 6.46 -2.95 15.05
N SER A 103 5.52 -2.13 14.57
CA SER A 103 5.09 -2.18 13.16
C SER A 103 5.05 -0.81 12.47
N TRP A 104 5.25 0.27 13.24
CA TRP A 104 5.04 1.64 12.78
C TRP A 104 6.30 2.47 12.92
N ILE A 105 6.70 3.13 11.84
CA ILE A 105 7.81 4.09 11.83
C ILE A 105 7.30 5.42 11.27
N PHE A 106 7.34 6.48 12.07
CA PHE A 106 6.84 7.82 11.69
C PHE A 106 5.40 7.84 11.12
N GLY A 107 4.52 6.94 11.58
CA GLY A 107 3.14 6.85 11.09
C GLY A 107 2.99 6.14 9.73
N ILE A 108 4.08 5.61 9.19
CA ILE A 108 4.12 4.78 7.98
C ILE A 108 4.31 3.32 8.39
N GLN A 109 3.59 2.41 7.72
CA GLN A 109 3.72 0.98 7.95
C GLN A 109 4.55 0.34 6.82
N PRO A 110 5.81 -0.11 7.07
CA PRO A 110 6.65 -0.72 6.05
C PRO A 110 6.04 -1.93 5.34
N ALA A 111 5.20 -2.69 6.06
CA ALA A 111 4.53 -3.87 5.52
C ALA A 111 3.63 -3.55 4.32
N GLU A 112 3.14 -2.31 4.16
CA GLU A 112 2.37 -1.90 2.99
C GLU A 112 3.23 -1.87 1.72
N PHE A 113 4.45 -1.33 1.80
CA PHE A 113 5.39 -1.33 0.66
C PHE A 113 5.82 -2.74 0.29
N LEU A 114 6.03 -3.59 1.29
CA LEU A 114 6.42 -4.98 1.09
C LEU A 114 5.32 -5.77 0.37
N LYS A 115 4.04 -5.59 0.74
CA LYS A 115 2.89 -6.19 0.04
C LYS A 115 2.87 -5.83 -1.45
N LEU A 116 3.14 -4.57 -1.80
CA LEU A 116 3.23 -4.16 -3.21
C LEU A 116 4.44 -4.79 -3.92
N GLY A 117 5.58 -4.85 -3.24
CA GLY A 117 6.81 -5.48 -3.75
C GLY A 117 6.61 -6.97 -4.06
N THR A 118 6.00 -7.73 -3.14
CA THR A 118 5.77 -9.17 -3.32
C THR A 118 4.83 -9.46 -4.49
N ILE A 119 3.77 -8.66 -4.66
CA ILE A 119 2.87 -8.76 -5.81
C ILE A 119 3.64 -8.55 -7.13
N LEU A 120 4.45 -7.49 -7.22
CA LEU A 120 5.21 -7.19 -8.42
C LEU A 120 6.27 -8.26 -8.76
N VAL A 121 7.00 -8.74 -7.76
CA VAL A 121 8.01 -9.80 -7.93
C VAL A 121 7.34 -11.10 -8.39
N THR A 122 6.22 -11.46 -7.78
CA THR A 122 5.46 -12.67 -8.10
C THR A 122 4.85 -12.59 -9.50
N ALA A 123 4.19 -11.48 -9.83
CA ALA A 123 3.63 -11.25 -11.17
C ALA A 123 4.71 -11.35 -12.26
N ARG A 124 5.89 -10.77 -12.01
CA ARG A 124 7.02 -10.84 -12.95
C ARG A 124 7.55 -12.26 -13.10
N PHE A 125 7.70 -13.00 -12.01
CA PHE A 125 8.19 -14.38 -12.02
C PHE A 125 7.30 -15.29 -12.87
N PHE A 126 5.98 -15.14 -12.76
CA PHE A 126 5.03 -15.88 -13.58
C PHE A 126 5.02 -15.42 -15.04
N ALA A 127 5.08 -14.11 -15.29
CA ALA A 127 5.14 -13.56 -16.65
C ALA A 127 6.36 -14.08 -17.45
N LEU A 128 7.55 -14.16 -16.83
CA LEU A 128 8.76 -14.66 -17.48
C LEU A 128 8.69 -16.16 -17.80
N ARG A 129 8.01 -16.96 -16.97
CA ARG A 129 7.84 -18.40 -17.24
C ARG A 129 6.88 -18.66 -18.38
N GLN A 130 5.79 -17.87 -18.43
CA GLN A 130 4.82 -17.93 -19.52
C GLN A 130 5.48 -17.57 -20.86
N GLU A 131 6.31 -16.52 -20.89
CA GLU A 131 7.05 -16.12 -22.09
C GLU A 131 8.09 -17.18 -22.54
N GLN A 132 8.74 -17.86 -21.59
CA GLN A 132 9.71 -18.91 -21.88
C GLN A 132 9.07 -20.28 -22.20
N ALA A 133 7.73 -20.37 -22.26
CA ALA A 133 6.98 -21.62 -22.41
C ALA A 133 7.44 -22.73 -21.43
N LYS A 134 7.94 -22.33 -20.26
CA LYS A 134 8.37 -23.27 -19.21
C LYS A 134 7.20 -23.60 -18.31
N ASN A 135 7.20 -24.81 -17.76
CA ASN A 135 6.23 -25.21 -16.75
C ASN A 135 6.17 -24.17 -15.62
N ILE A 136 4.97 -23.63 -15.38
CA ILE A 136 4.69 -22.61 -14.36
C ILE A 136 5.13 -23.11 -12.97
N TRP A 137 5.01 -24.42 -12.76
CA TRP A 137 5.34 -25.10 -11.51
C TRP A 137 6.84 -25.34 -11.29
N SER A 138 7.65 -25.35 -12.36
CA SER A 138 9.08 -25.69 -12.23
C SER A 138 9.86 -24.51 -11.67
N GLY A 139 10.14 -24.53 -10.36
CA GLY A 139 10.92 -23.54 -9.63
C GLY A 139 10.12 -22.57 -8.75
N SER A 140 8.80 -22.77 -8.63
CA SER A 140 7.95 -22.09 -7.64
C SER A 140 8.43 -22.29 -6.20
N GLY A 141 9.12 -23.39 -5.92
CA GLY A 141 9.72 -23.65 -4.60
C GLY A 141 10.70 -22.57 -4.15
N LYS A 142 11.53 -22.01 -5.06
CA LYS A 142 12.46 -20.92 -4.71
C LYS A 142 11.73 -19.61 -4.41
N LEU A 143 10.64 -19.34 -5.12
CA LEU A 143 9.79 -18.17 -4.89
C LEU A 143 9.04 -18.31 -3.55
N LEU A 144 8.43 -19.46 -3.29
CA LEU A 144 7.70 -19.74 -2.06
C LEU A 144 8.61 -19.70 -0.84
N PHE A 145 9.82 -20.26 -0.93
CA PHE A 145 10.80 -20.19 0.14
C PHE A 145 11.17 -18.74 0.48
N PHE A 146 11.40 -17.93 -0.55
CA PHE A 146 11.70 -16.51 -0.37
C PHE A 146 10.51 -15.73 0.21
N LEU A 147 9.28 -16.00 -0.23
CA LEU A 147 8.07 -15.41 0.35
C LEU A 147 7.82 -15.85 1.80
N ALA A 148 8.16 -17.09 2.16
CA ALA A 148 8.02 -17.62 3.52
C ALA A 148 9.04 -17.04 4.51
N THR A 149 10.12 -16.44 4.00
CA THR A 149 11.18 -15.83 4.83
C THR A 149 10.87 -14.35 5.16
N ILE A 150 9.90 -13.76 4.46
CA ILE A 150 9.49 -12.35 4.58
C ILE A 150 8.22 -12.27 5.43
#